data_AF-A0A935S272-F1
#
_entry.id   AF-A0A935S272-F1
#
_cell.length_a   1.000
_cell.length_b   1.000
_cell.length_c   1.000
_cell.angle_alpha   90.00
_cell.angle_beta   90.00
_cell.angle_gamma   90.00
#
_symmetry.space_group_name_H-M   'P 1'
#
loop_
_entity.id
_entity.type
_entity.pdbx_description
1 polymer ?
#
loop_
_entity_poly.entity_id
_entity_poly.type
_entity_poly.pdbx_seq_one_letter_code
_entity_poly.pdbx_strand_id
1 'polypeptide(L)'
;MKNICINLFTFFFIWNLNAQSLITVEGAAGTSFYSSVPDAVEAAEDGDIIYIPGGNFVVGELIINKSIQIIGVGYDPDSSSASGITILEGTLRIVTGADGGSISGFYMPSGGIYYGTNLLNQNVSKHYRAVPPYFSKQGV
;
A
#
# COMPACT_ATOMS: atom_id res chain seq x y z
N MET A 1 -4.99 -48.39 25.05
CA MET A 1 -6.00 -47.70 24.21
C MET A 1 -6.22 -46.22 24.57
N LYS A 2 -5.99 -45.75 25.82
CA LYS A 2 -6.14 -44.32 26.19
C LYS A 2 -5.09 -43.36 25.59
N ASN A 3 -3.88 -43.84 25.29
CA ASN A 3 -2.77 -42.97 24.88
C ASN A 3 -2.60 -42.85 23.35
N ILE A 4 -3.37 -43.64 22.57
CA ILE A 4 -3.40 -43.55 21.10
C ILE A 4 -4.32 -42.41 20.63
N CYS A 5 -5.37 -42.10 21.40
CA CYS A 5 -6.30 -41.00 21.07
C CYS A 5 -5.65 -39.61 21.23
N ILE A 6 -4.67 -39.47 22.14
CA ILE A 6 -3.97 -38.19 22.40
C ILE A 6 -2.94 -37.87 21.30
N ASN A 7 -2.27 -38.87 20.73
CA ASN A 7 -1.31 -38.67 19.63
C ASN A 7 -1.98 -38.44 18.26
N LEU A 8 -3.26 -38.83 18.10
CA LEU A 8 -4.00 -38.58 16.86
C LEU A 8 -4.59 -37.16 16.79
N PHE A 9 -4.83 -36.53 17.95
CA PHE A 9 -5.37 -35.17 18.03
C PHE A 9 -4.33 -34.07 17.75
N THR A 10 -3.04 -34.37 17.94
CA THR A 10 -1.94 -33.41 17.73
C THR A 10 -1.54 -33.24 16.25
N PHE A 11 -2.05 -34.07 15.35
CA PHE A 11 -1.70 -34.03 13.92
C PHE A 11 -2.62 -33.12 13.07
N PHE A 12 -3.59 -32.43 13.70
CA PHE A 12 -4.63 -31.65 12.99
C PHE A 12 -4.59 -30.13 13.27
N PHE A 13 -3.43 -29.60 13.68
CA PHE A 13 -3.19 -28.16 13.82
C PHE A 13 -2.19 -27.67 12.78
N ILE A 14 -2.49 -27.88 11.50
CA ILE A 14 -1.77 -27.21 10.42
C ILE A 14 -2.53 -25.91 10.13
N TRP A 15 -2.19 -24.86 10.88
CA TRP A 15 -2.70 -23.52 10.59
C TRP A 15 -2.10 -23.09 9.26
N ASN A 16 -2.95 -22.59 8.36
CA ASN A 16 -2.51 -22.05 7.07
C ASN A 16 -1.62 -20.82 7.34
N LEU A 17 -0.31 -21.03 7.40
CA LEU A 17 0.68 -19.97 7.36
C LEU A 17 0.77 -19.48 5.91
N ASN A 18 -0.10 -18.57 5.52
CA ASN A 18 0.13 -17.80 4.31
C ASN A 18 1.31 -16.85 4.59
N ALA A 19 2.35 -16.90 3.76
CA ALA A 19 3.41 -15.90 3.82
C ALA A 19 2.79 -14.54 3.46
N GLN A 20 2.72 -13.62 4.43
CA GLN A 20 2.20 -12.28 4.20
C GLN A 20 3.23 -11.52 3.37
N SER A 21 2.82 -11.00 2.21
CA SER A 21 3.65 -10.09 1.43
C SER A 21 3.88 -8.82 2.24
N LEU A 22 5.13 -8.56 2.63
CA LEU A 22 5.53 -7.40 3.42
C LEU A 22 5.74 -6.17 2.54
N ILE A 23 5.30 -5.02 3.04
CA ILE A 23 5.59 -3.70 2.48
C ILE A 23 6.99 -3.32 2.91
N THR A 24 7.82 -2.86 1.98
CA THR A 24 9.20 -2.48 2.26
C THR A 24 9.31 -0.97 2.26
N VAL A 25 9.96 -0.39 3.27
CA VAL A 25 10.36 1.02 3.28
C VAL A 25 11.88 1.04 3.19
N GLU A 26 12.40 1.70 2.18
CA GLU A 26 13.83 1.86 1.92
C GLU A 26 14.19 3.34 1.94
N GLY A 27 15.16 3.69 2.76
CA GLY A 27 15.56 5.07 3.01
C GLY A 27 17.01 5.21 3.45
N ALA A 28 17.40 6.43 3.80
CA ALA A 28 18.76 6.71 4.30
C ALA A 28 19.07 5.98 5.62
N ALA A 29 18.04 5.70 6.44
CA ALA A 29 18.14 4.96 7.69
C ALA A 29 18.23 3.43 7.51
N GLY A 30 18.06 2.93 6.28
CA GLY A 30 18.08 1.50 5.95
C GLY A 30 16.72 0.97 5.49
N THR A 31 16.56 -0.35 5.55
CA THR A 31 15.36 -1.06 5.06
C THR A 31 14.53 -1.59 6.23
N SER A 32 13.22 -1.30 6.20
CA SER A 32 12.25 -1.76 7.19
C SER A 32 11.06 -2.44 6.52
N PHE A 33 10.36 -3.31 7.24
CA PHE A 33 9.24 -4.08 6.71
C PHE A 33 7.97 -3.88 7.54
N TYR A 34 6.83 -3.73 6.86
CA TYR A 34 5.53 -3.45 7.45
C TYR A 34 4.45 -4.36 6.86
N SER A 35 3.39 -4.60 7.61
CA SER A 35 2.19 -5.32 7.16
C SER A 35 1.04 -4.41 6.75
N SER A 36 1.17 -3.10 7.00
CA SER A 36 0.14 -2.06 6.85
C SER A 36 0.71 -0.88 6.06
N VAL A 37 -0.04 -0.40 5.06
CA VAL A 37 0.37 0.78 4.26
C VAL A 37 0.36 2.05 5.12
N PRO A 38 -0.65 2.32 5.96
CA PRO A 38 -0.59 3.43 6.92
C PRO A 38 0.66 3.42 7.80
N ASP A 39 1.02 2.28 8.39
CA ASP A 39 2.16 2.16 9.29
C ASP A 39 3.48 2.42 8.55
N ALA A 40 3.60 1.91 7.32
CA ALA A 40 4.76 2.15 6.47
C ALA A 40 4.90 3.64 6.12
N VAL A 41 3.79 4.30 5.80
CA VAL A 41 3.77 5.73 5.48
C VAL A 41 4.03 6.59 6.71
N GLU A 42 3.56 6.20 7.89
CA GLU A 42 3.85 6.88 9.14
C GLU A 42 5.34 6.83 9.47
N ALA A 43 5.96 5.66 9.32
CA ALA A 43 7.37 5.45 9.66
C ALA A 43 8.37 5.98 8.61
N ALA A 44 7.96 6.15 7.36
CA ALA A 44 8.82 6.69 6.30
C ALA A 44 9.27 8.14 6.58
N GLU A 45 10.47 8.49 6.20
CA GLU A 45 11.00 9.86 6.24
C GLU A 45 10.98 10.50 4.84
N ASP A 46 11.25 11.81 4.77
CA ASP A 46 11.34 12.50 3.48
C ASP A 46 12.46 11.91 2.62
N GLY A 47 12.12 11.55 1.38
CA GLY A 47 13.03 10.92 0.42
C GLY A 47 12.93 9.39 0.36
N ASP A 48 12.18 8.76 1.27
CA ASP A 48 12.06 7.30 1.32
C ASP A 48 11.21 6.74 0.17
N ILE A 49 11.49 5.47 -0.15
CA ILE A 49 10.78 4.68 -1.14
C ILE A 49 10.01 3.56 -0.43
N ILE A 50 8.71 3.50 -0.67
CA ILE A 50 7.80 2.47 -0.15
C ILE A 50 7.41 1.54 -1.28
N TYR A 51 7.81 0.28 -1.19
CA TYR A 51 7.42 -0.78 -2.12
C TYR A 51 6.25 -1.59 -1.55
N ILE A 52 5.13 -1.58 -2.25
CA ILE A 52 3.92 -2.31 -1.88
C ILE A 52 3.78 -3.53 -2.80
N PRO A 53 3.78 -4.76 -2.26
CA PRO A 53 3.62 -5.95 -3.08
C PRO A 53 2.20 -6.06 -3.66
N GLY A 54 1.98 -7.04 -4.54
CA GLY A 54 0.64 -7.36 -5.03
C GLY A 54 -0.23 -7.90 -3.90
N GLY A 55 -1.50 -7.49 -3.87
CA GLY A 55 -2.42 -7.79 -2.77
C GLY A 55 -3.50 -6.71 -2.61
N ASN A 56 -4.41 -6.92 -1.67
CA ASN A 56 -5.42 -5.93 -1.31
C ASN A 56 -5.08 -5.28 0.04
N PHE A 57 -5.00 -3.94 0.06
CA PHE A 57 -4.67 -3.15 1.23
C PHE A 57 -5.77 -2.12 1.49
N VAL A 58 -6.43 -2.26 2.63
CA VAL A 58 -7.42 -1.28 3.11
C VAL A 58 -6.68 -0.16 3.84
N VAL A 59 -6.75 1.05 3.30
CA VAL A 59 -6.05 2.22 3.85
C VAL A 59 -6.98 3.25 4.49
N GLY A 60 -8.29 3.17 4.24
CA GLY A 60 -9.25 4.11 4.81
C GLY A 60 -9.03 5.52 4.28
N GLU A 61 -8.58 6.45 5.12
CA GLU A 61 -8.11 7.78 4.71
C GLU A 61 -6.63 7.92 5.07
N LEU A 62 -5.77 7.99 4.05
CA LEU A 62 -4.33 8.07 4.20
C LEU A 62 -3.83 9.45 3.79
N ILE A 63 -3.24 10.17 4.75
CA ILE A 63 -2.69 11.52 4.53
C ILE A 63 -1.20 11.39 4.25
N ILE A 64 -0.77 11.94 3.13
CA ILE A 64 0.63 12.01 2.71
C ILE A 64 1.06 13.46 2.81
N ASN A 65 1.93 13.72 3.78
CA ASN A 65 2.47 15.03 4.12
C ASN A 65 4.01 15.04 4.05
N LYS A 66 4.61 14.03 3.42
CA LYS A 66 6.05 13.80 3.29
C LYS A 66 6.43 13.55 1.84
N SER A 67 7.65 13.91 1.46
CA SER A 67 8.19 13.73 0.12
C SER A 67 8.64 12.29 -0.11
N ILE A 68 7.67 11.37 -0.21
CA ILE A 68 7.92 9.92 -0.34
C ILE A 68 7.55 9.40 -1.73
N GLN A 69 8.21 8.32 -2.15
CA GLN A 69 7.87 7.59 -3.37
C GLN A 69 7.17 6.29 -3.00
N ILE A 70 5.96 6.06 -3.50
CA ILE A 70 5.22 4.82 -3.25
C ILE A 70 5.06 4.07 -4.57
N ILE A 71 5.50 2.82 -4.59
CA ILE A 71 5.57 1.99 -5.79
C ILE A 71 4.85 0.67 -5.50
N GLY A 72 3.70 0.48 -6.13
CA GLY A 72 3.04 -0.82 -6.21
C GLY A 72 3.55 -1.66 -7.39
N VAL A 73 3.18 -2.95 -7.41
CA VAL A 73 3.58 -3.91 -8.47
C VAL A 73 2.95 -3.59 -9.83
N GLY A 74 1.90 -2.77 -9.86
CA GLY A 74 1.20 -2.39 -11.08
C GLY A 74 -0.14 -3.08 -11.26
N TYR A 75 -0.80 -2.72 -12.36
CA TYR A 75 -2.11 -3.23 -12.79
C TYR A 75 -2.01 -4.04 -14.12
N ASP A 76 -0.81 -4.12 -14.73
CA ASP A 76 -0.67 -4.70 -16.07
C ASP A 76 -0.89 -6.22 -16.06
N PRO A 77 -1.96 -6.73 -16.71
CA PRO A 77 -2.34 -8.14 -16.68
C PRO A 77 -1.28 -9.09 -17.28
N ASP A 78 -0.42 -8.61 -18.19
CA ASP A 78 0.66 -9.44 -18.76
C ASP A 78 1.83 -9.63 -17.77
N SER A 79 2.06 -8.65 -16.89
CA SER A 79 3.17 -8.67 -15.92
C SER A 79 2.75 -9.06 -14.50
N SER A 80 1.46 -8.95 -14.16
CA SER A 80 0.91 -9.25 -12.82
C SER A 80 0.48 -10.71 -12.63
N SER A 81 0.69 -11.58 -13.61
CA SER A 81 0.26 -13.00 -13.56
C SER A 81 0.96 -13.81 -12.46
N ALA A 82 2.15 -13.39 -12.01
CA ALA A 82 2.93 -14.07 -10.98
C ALA A 82 2.77 -13.48 -9.56
N SER A 83 2.60 -12.16 -9.44
CA SER A 83 2.61 -11.42 -8.15
C SER A 83 1.27 -10.77 -7.79
N GLY A 84 0.30 -10.75 -8.69
CA GLY A 84 -0.98 -10.04 -8.52
C GLY A 84 -0.85 -8.53 -8.70
N ILE A 85 -2.01 -7.85 -8.69
CA ILE A 85 -2.09 -6.38 -8.74
C ILE A 85 -2.06 -5.79 -7.33
N THR A 86 -1.47 -4.61 -7.15
CA THR A 86 -1.57 -3.86 -5.89
C THR A 86 -2.89 -3.09 -5.86
N ILE A 87 -3.80 -3.48 -4.98
CA ILE A 87 -5.11 -2.85 -4.80
C ILE A 87 -5.08 -2.00 -3.52
N LEU A 88 -5.41 -0.71 -3.64
CA LEU A 88 -5.58 0.20 -2.51
C LEU A 88 -7.05 0.57 -2.37
N GLU A 89 -7.66 0.19 -1.26
CA GLU A 89 -9.05 0.53 -0.93
C GLU A 89 -9.08 1.70 0.06
N GLY A 90 -9.47 2.88 -0.43
CA GLY A 90 -9.57 4.07 0.41
C GLY A 90 -9.29 5.38 -0.32
N THR A 91 -9.15 6.44 0.45
CA THR A 91 -8.87 7.80 -0.01
C THR A 91 -7.44 8.16 0.31
N LEU A 92 -6.70 8.62 -0.70
CA LEU A 92 -5.37 9.20 -0.53
C LEU A 92 -5.47 10.71 -0.55
N ARG A 93 -4.92 11.39 0.45
CA ARG A 93 -4.85 12.84 0.52
C ARG A 93 -3.42 13.31 0.51
N ILE A 94 -3.06 14.05 -0.52
CA ILE A 94 -1.74 14.66 -0.67
C ILE A 94 -1.85 16.08 -0.14
N VAL A 95 -1.12 16.38 0.92
CA VAL A 95 -1.18 17.68 1.58
C VAL A 95 0.18 18.38 1.54
N THR A 96 0.21 19.65 1.92
CA THR A 96 1.44 20.43 2.06
C THR A 96 2.50 19.65 2.85
N GLY A 97 3.74 19.64 2.31
CA GLY A 97 4.85 18.80 2.79
C GLY A 97 5.14 17.60 1.87
N ALA A 98 4.18 17.17 1.04
CA ALA A 98 4.37 16.06 0.10
C ALA A 98 5.08 16.43 -1.23
N ASP A 99 5.68 17.62 -1.30
CA ASP A 99 6.29 18.15 -2.51
C ASP A 99 7.42 17.25 -3.03
N GLY A 100 7.33 16.81 -4.28
CA GLY A 100 8.35 15.96 -4.90
C GLY A 100 8.18 14.45 -4.66
N GLY A 101 7.15 14.06 -3.90
CA GLY A 101 6.74 12.66 -3.80
C GLY A 101 6.07 12.13 -5.06
N SER A 102 5.86 10.82 -5.13
CA SER A 102 5.17 10.14 -6.23
C SER A 102 4.41 8.92 -5.75
N ILE A 103 3.32 8.55 -6.43
CA ILE A 103 2.72 7.21 -6.28
C ILE A 103 2.44 6.64 -7.65
N SER A 104 2.83 5.38 -7.85
CA SER A 104 2.56 4.64 -9.08
C SER A 104 2.30 3.15 -8.80
N GLY A 105 1.66 2.46 -9.75
CA GLY A 105 1.58 1.00 -9.73
C GLY A 105 0.48 0.40 -8.85
N PHE A 106 -0.65 1.08 -8.66
CA PHE A 106 -1.76 0.59 -7.84
C PHE A 106 -3.10 0.79 -8.55
N TYR A 107 -4.06 -0.07 -8.20
CA TYR A 107 -5.45 -0.02 -8.63
C TYR A 107 -6.33 0.41 -7.46
N MET A 108 -7.18 1.42 -7.66
CA MET A 108 -8.14 1.89 -6.65
C MET A 108 -9.57 1.59 -7.11
N PRO A 109 -10.17 0.46 -6.69
CA PRO A 109 -11.54 0.11 -7.05
C PRO A 109 -12.57 1.02 -6.37
N SER A 110 -12.22 1.57 -5.21
CA SER A 110 -13.02 2.50 -4.42
C SER A 110 -12.14 3.62 -3.86
N GLY A 111 -12.71 4.83 -3.80
CA GLY A 111 -12.01 6.04 -3.35
C GLY A 111 -11.25 6.77 -4.47
N GLY A 112 -10.19 7.48 -4.12
CA GLY A 112 -9.46 8.33 -5.06
C GLY A 112 -8.32 9.11 -4.41
N ILE A 113 -7.64 9.91 -5.25
CA ILE A 113 -6.52 10.77 -4.85
C ILE A 113 -7.01 12.21 -4.85
N TYR A 114 -6.83 12.91 -3.73
CA TYR A 114 -7.23 14.29 -3.54
C TYR A 114 -6.07 15.12 -3.01
N TYR A 115 -6.09 16.42 -3.31
CA TYR A 115 -5.17 17.37 -2.73
C TYR A 115 -5.83 18.09 -1.56
N GLY A 116 -5.12 18.18 -0.44
CA GLY A 116 -5.58 18.87 0.76
C GLY A 116 -6.66 18.12 1.55
N THR A 117 -6.82 18.55 2.80
CA THR A 117 -8.04 18.39 3.61
C THR A 117 -8.79 19.71 3.77
N ASN A 118 -8.13 20.84 3.46
CA ASN A 118 -8.69 22.19 3.47
C ASN A 118 -7.89 23.10 2.50
N LEU A 119 -8.30 24.37 2.40
CA LEU A 119 -7.67 25.34 1.49
C LEU A 119 -6.22 25.72 1.87
N LEU A 120 -5.81 25.49 3.12
CA LEU A 120 -4.47 25.86 3.60
C LEU A 120 -3.42 24.81 3.27
N ASN A 121 -3.83 23.56 3.03
CA ASN A 121 -2.90 22.44 2.83
C ASN A 121 -3.04 21.73 1.48
N GLN A 122 -3.76 22.34 0.53
CA GLN A 122 -3.94 21.81 -0.84
C GLN A 122 -2.81 22.20 -1.80
N ASN A 123 -1.92 23.10 -1.39
CA ASN A 123 -0.82 23.54 -2.23
C ASN A 123 0.33 22.53 -2.17
N VAL A 124 0.49 21.78 -3.27
CA VAL A 124 1.61 20.87 -3.54
C VAL A 124 2.17 21.30 -4.91
N SER A 125 3.36 21.91 -4.88
CA SER A 125 3.95 22.71 -5.95
C SER A 125 4.71 21.88 -6.99
N LYS A 126 5.17 20.68 -6.63
CA LYS A 126 5.89 19.79 -7.56
C LYS A 126 4.99 18.62 -7.97
N HIS A 127 4.66 18.56 -9.26
CA HIS A 127 3.88 17.53 -9.97
C HIS A 127 3.95 16.16 -9.30
N TYR A 128 3.00 15.89 -8.41
CA TYR A 128 2.78 14.55 -7.93
C TYR A 128 2.24 13.74 -9.11
N ARG A 129 3.13 12.93 -9.71
CA ARG A 129 2.82 12.22 -10.94
C ARG A 129 2.08 10.94 -10.59
N ALA A 130 0.76 11.07 -10.66
CA ALA A 130 -0.17 9.98 -10.66
C ALA A 130 -0.13 9.32 -12.08
N VAL A 131 0.49 8.15 -12.25
CA VAL A 131 0.64 7.49 -13.57
C VAL A 131 -0.60 6.63 -13.87
N PRO A 132 -1.29 6.84 -15.02
CA PRO A 132 -2.48 6.07 -15.42
C PRO A 132 -2.27 4.54 -15.41
N PRO A 133 -3.33 3.71 -15.23
CA PRO A 133 -4.76 4.03 -15.44
C PRO A 133 -5.56 4.34 -14.15
N TYR A 134 -6.26 5.48 -14.16
CA TYR A 134 -7.35 5.79 -13.23
C TYR A 134 -8.69 5.36 -13.85
N PHE A 135 -9.21 4.19 -13.51
CA PHE A 135 -10.62 3.91 -13.74
C PHE A 135 -11.41 4.27 -12.48
N SER A 136 -11.78 5.54 -12.33
CA SER A 136 -13.06 5.79 -11.67
C SER A 136 -14.12 5.42 -12.71
N LYS A 137 -14.95 4.43 -12.39
CA LYS A 137 -16.20 4.27 -13.13
C LYS A 137 -17.01 5.52 -12.76
N GLN A 138 -16.96 6.56 -13.59
CA GLN A 138 -18.00 7.59 -13.56
C GLN A 138 -19.31 6.85 -13.78
N GLY A 139 -20.13 6.79 -12.73
CA GLY A 139 -21.38 6.06 -12.70
C GLY A 139 -22.43 6.89 -11.99
N VAL A 140 -23.06 7.76 -12.79
CA VAL A 140 -24.31 8.53 -12.61
C VAL A 140 -24.40 9.43 -11.38
#